data_AF-H1VEZ4-F1
#
_entry.id   AF-H1VEZ4-F1
#
_cell.length_a   1.000
_cell.length_b   1.000
_cell.length_c   1.000
_cell.angle_alpha   90.00
_cell.angle_beta   90.00
_cell.angle_gamma   90.00
#
_symmetry.space_group_name_H-M   'P 1'
#
loop_
_entity.id
_entity.type
_entity.pdbx_description
1 polymer ?
#
loop_
_entity_poly.entity_id
_entity_poly.type
_entity_poly.pdbx_seq_one_letter_code
_entity_poly.pdbx_strand_id
1 'polypeptide(L)'
;MCTIDFFLPDDLQPPVLFYYHLTEFHQNHRKYVTSLDGSQLKGKSVSRGSVKDSCFPVTSSRRDGGEEKVIYPCGAIANSIFNDTFADPQRLLGPDADQPVPYAMSRTGIASDLDKELYRPTTYPVPPGPGDNDSAVIVPPPNWAERFPRGYHSGNMFNPAEDEAFMVWMRTAASPSFAKLAMRNSDEVMVRGMYRLQVFSRKF
;
A
#
# COMPACT_ATOMS: atom_id res chain seq x y z
N MET A 1 9.12 -15.74 1.07
CA MET A 1 9.32 -15.42 2.50
C MET A 1 10.81 -15.31 2.75
N CYS A 2 11.24 -14.24 3.41
CA CYS A 2 12.61 -13.95 3.83
C CYS A 2 12.62 -13.78 5.35
N THR A 3 13.65 -14.29 6.02
CA THR A 3 13.83 -14.17 7.47
C THR A 3 15.13 -13.41 7.74
N ILE A 4 15.04 -12.36 8.56
CA ILE A 4 16.16 -11.50 8.93
C ILE A 4 16.33 -11.57 10.44
N ASP A 5 17.46 -12.10 10.89
CA ASP A 5 17.83 -12.08 12.30
C ASP A 5 18.83 -10.93 12.53
N PHE A 6 18.57 -10.09 13.53
CA PHE A 6 19.41 -8.95 13.86
C PHE A 6 19.56 -8.77 15.36
N PHE A 7 20.72 -8.24 15.78
CA PHE A 7 20.99 -7.90 17.16
C PHE A 7 20.75 -6.41 17.40
N LEU A 8 19.95 -6.09 18.40
CA LEU A 8 19.75 -4.73 18.88
C LEU A 8 20.70 -4.48 20.08
N PRO A 9 21.72 -3.61 19.95
CA PRO A 9 22.73 -3.42 20.99
C PRO A 9 22.21 -2.67 22.21
N ASP A 10 21.26 -1.75 22.03
CA ASP A 10 20.72 -0.86 23.05
C ASP A 10 19.20 -0.80 22.98
N ASP A 11 18.54 -0.49 24.10
CA ASP A 11 17.09 -0.33 24.15
C ASP A 11 16.62 0.86 23.30
N LEU A 12 15.67 0.65 22.39
CA LEU A 12 15.02 1.74 21.66
C LEU A 12 13.81 2.24 22.42
N GLN A 13 13.86 3.51 22.83
CA GLN A 13 12.73 4.17 23.47
C GLN A 13 11.62 4.48 22.45
N PRO A 14 10.33 4.46 22.85
CA PRO A 14 9.25 4.87 21.97
C PRO A 14 9.39 6.34 21.51
N PRO A 15 8.92 6.66 20.28
CA PRO A 15 8.33 5.76 19.32
C PRO A 15 9.38 4.99 18.50
N VAL A 16 9.18 3.67 18.37
CA VAL A 16 9.97 2.81 17.48
C VAL A 16 9.30 2.76 16.12
N LEU A 17 10.01 3.19 15.08
CA LEU A 17 9.50 3.33 13.72
C LEU A 17 10.17 2.34 12.78
N PHE A 18 9.37 1.59 12.03
CA PHE A 18 9.84 0.61 11.06
C PHE A 18 9.65 1.13 9.64
N TYR A 19 10.76 1.36 8.94
CA TYR A 19 10.78 1.82 7.56
C TYR A 19 11.27 0.72 6.63
N TYR A 20 10.69 0.64 5.44
CA TYR A 20 11.34 -0.01 4.31
C TYR A 20 12.05 1.03 3.46
N HIS A 21 13.20 0.65 2.91
CA HIS A 21 14.04 1.50 2.08
C HIS A 21 14.11 0.94 0.66
N LEU A 22 13.81 1.78 -0.32
CA LEU A 22 13.95 1.45 -1.75
C LEU A 22 15.06 2.30 -2.34
N THR A 23 15.91 1.66 -3.15
CA THR A 23 16.96 2.29 -3.96
C THR A 23 16.63 2.11 -5.43
N GLU A 24 17.14 2.99 -6.29
CA GLU A 24 16.91 2.94 -7.75
C GLU A 24 15.43 2.94 -8.15
N PHE A 25 14.57 3.58 -7.36
CA PHE A 25 13.14 3.72 -7.66
C PHE A 25 12.76 5.20 -7.80
N HIS A 26 12.52 5.66 -9.03
CA HIS A 26 12.36 7.08 -9.35
C HIS A 26 10.93 7.60 -9.14
N GLN A 27 10.45 7.67 -7.88
CA GLN A 27 9.16 8.33 -7.57
C GLN A 27 9.13 9.81 -7.98
N ASN A 28 10.30 10.45 -8.08
CA ASN A 28 10.45 11.85 -8.44
C ASN A 28 10.40 12.14 -9.95
N HIS A 29 10.26 11.12 -10.80
CA HIS A 29 10.18 11.33 -12.24
C HIS A 29 8.94 12.18 -12.58
N ARG A 30 9.11 13.25 -13.36
CA ARG A 30 8.06 14.26 -13.61
C ARG A 30 6.70 13.67 -13.98
N LYS A 31 6.69 12.69 -14.89
CA LYS A 31 5.45 12.03 -15.34
C LYS A 31 4.87 11.09 -14.28
N TYR A 32 5.68 10.56 -13.37
CA TYR A 32 5.24 9.66 -12.32
C TYR A 32 4.51 10.44 -11.22
N VAL A 33 5.11 11.53 -10.73
CA VAL A 33 4.53 12.39 -9.67
C VAL A 33 3.14 12.92 -10.04
N THR A 34 2.90 13.23 -11.30
CA THR A 34 1.62 13.75 -11.77
C THR A 34 0.60 12.66 -12.11
N SER A 35 0.99 11.39 -12.10
CA SER A 35 0.15 10.28 -12.57
C SER A 35 -0.78 9.78 -11.46
N LEU A 36 -1.81 10.58 -11.16
CA LEU A 36 -2.88 10.30 -10.21
C LEU A 36 -4.09 11.21 -10.50
N ASP A 37 -5.29 10.80 -10.09
CA ASP A 37 -6.49 11.65 -10.14
C ASP A 37 -6.97 12.00 -8.73
N GLY A 38 -6.81 13.27 -8.35
CA GLY A 38 -7.19 13.73 -7.01
C GLY A 38 -8.69 13.66 -6.73
N SER A 39 -9.55 13.67 -7.77
CA SER A 39 -10.99 13.53 -7.58
C SER A 39 -11.37 12.09 -7.25
N GLN A 40 -10.72 11.10 -7.89
CA GLN A 40 -10.87 9.69 -7.51
C GLN A 40 -10.46 9.44 -6.05
N LEU A 41 -9.32 9.98 -5.62
CA LEU A 41 -8.83 9.82 -4.24
C LEU A 41 -9.80 10.45 -3.22
N LYS A 42 -10.41 11.59 -3.58
CA LYS A 42 -11.49 12.23 -2.80
C LYS A 42 -12.85 11.53 -2.92
N GLY A 43 -12.89 10.33 -3.48
CA GLY A 43 -14.06 9.46 -3.54
C GLY A 43 -15.01 9.72 -4.71
N LYS A 44 -14.73 10.70 -5.58
CA LYS A 44 -15.64 11.02 -6.70
C LYS A 44 -15.50 10.04 -7.84
N SER A 45 -16.63 9.62 -8.39
CA SER A 45 -16.67 8.91 -9.67
C SER A 45 -16.35 9.86 -10.82
N VAL A 46 -15.20 9.67 -11.46
CA VAL A 46 -14.78 10.43 -12.65
C VAL A 46 -14.98 9.63 -13.93
N SER A 47 -15.24 10.35 -15.02
CA SER A 47 -15.41 9.74 -16.34
C SER A 47 -14.07 9.34 -16.96
N ARG A 48 -14.12 8.47 -17.97
CA ARG A 48 -12.96 8.03 -18.74
C ARG A 48 -12.17 9.18 -19.37
N GLY A 49 -12.85 10.22 -19.83
CA GLY A 49 -12.20 11.40 -20.42
C GLY A 49 -11.29 12.10 -19.42
N SER A 50 -11.77 12.30 -18.18
CA SER A 50 -11.04 12.99 -17.12
C SER A 50 -9.76 12.26 -16.71
N VAL A 51 -9.81 10.93 -16.56
CA VAL A 51 -8.64 10.15 -16.11
C VAL A 51 -7.54 10.06 -17.16
N LYS A 52 -7.88 10.22 -18.45
CA LYS A 52 -6.90 10.11 -19.53
C LYS A 52 -5.80 11.16 -19.42
N ASP A 53 -6.17 12.36 -18.96
CA ASP A 53 -5.28 13.50 -18.87
C ASP A 53 -4.49 13.53 -17.55
N SER A 54 -5.09 13.08 -16.44
CA SER A 54 -4.47 13.10 -15.10
C SER A 54 -3.65 11.85 -14.76
N CYS A 55 -4.09 10.66 -15.21
CA CYS A 55 -3.52 9.38 -14.77
C CYS A 55 -2.62 8.68 -15.79
N PHE A 56 -2.22 9.34 -16.88
CA PHE A 56 -1.38 8.71 -17.90
C PHE A 56 -0.09 8.13 -17.29
N PRO A 57 0.32 6.88 -17.62
CA PRO A 57 -0.27 5.98 -18.62
C PRO A 57 -1.36 5.04 -18.10
N VAL A 58 -1.51 4.87 -16.79
CA VAL A 58 -2.42 3.87 -16.19
C VAL A 58 -3.81 4.47 -15.97
N THR A 59 -4.59 4.58 -17.05
CA THR A 59 -5.84 5.37 -17.08
C THR A 59 -7.09 4.49 -17.17
N SER A 60 -7.07 3.59 -18.13
CA SER A 60 -8.15 2.66 -18.42
C SER A 60 -7.57 1.32 -18.84
N SER A 61 -8.37 0.26 -18.72
CA SER A 61 -8.00 -1.06 -19.22
C SER A 61 -9.17 -1.68 -19.97
N ARG A 62 -8.81 -2.41 -21.02
CA ARG A 62 -9.73 -3.26 -21.77
C ARG A 62 -9.39 -4.70 -21.42
N ARG A 63 -10.25 -5.38 -20.67
CA ARG A 63 -10.14 -6.83 -20.48
C ARG A 63 -10.97 -7.55 -21.55
N ASP A 64 -10.44 -8.64 -22.07
CA ASP A 64 -11.15 -9.66 -22.85
C ASP A 64 -11.95 -9.13 -24.06
N GLY A 65 -11.46 -8.08 -24.72
CA GLY A 65 -12.11 -7.50 -25.90
C GLY A 65 -13.41 -6.72 -25.60
N GLY A 66 -13.78 -6.57 -24.33
CA GLY A 66 -14.97 -5.84 -23.89
C GLY A 66 -14.81 -4.31 -23.90
N GLU A 67 -15.73 -3.62 -23.23
CA GLU A 67 -15.66 -2.17 -23.08
C GLU A 67 -14.45 -1.73 -22.25
N GLU A 68 -13.95 -0.53 -22.57
CA GLU A 68 -12.80 0.05 -21.89
C GLU A 68 -13.24 0.71 -20.58
N LYS A 69 -12.73 0.17 -19.47
CA LYS A 69 -13.14 0.55 -18.11
C LYS A 69 -12.09 1.43 -17.45
N VAL A 70 -12.55 2.33 -16.58
CA VAL A 70 -11.68 3.23 -15.83
C VAL A 70 -10.88 2.42 -14.81
N ILE A 71 -9.57 2.67 -14.69
CA ILE A 71 -8.78 2.06 -13.62
C ILE A 71 -9.05 2.84 -12.33
N TYR A 72 -9.25 2.13 -11.22
CA TYR A 72 -9.40 2.74 -9.90
C TYR A 72 -8.55 2.00 -8.84
N PRO A 73 -7.71 2.70 -8.07
CA PRO A 73 -7.24 4.06 -8.31
C PRO A 73 -6.37 4.13 -9.57
N CYS A 74 -6.57 5.13 -10.44
CA CYS A 74 -5.73 5.29 -11.63
C CYS A 74 -4.36 5.88 -11.31
N GLY A 75 -3.44 5.76 -12.27
CA GLY A 75 -2.13 6.38 -12.23
C GLY A 75 -0.99 5.43 -11.92
N ALA A 76 0.21 5.83 -12.34
CA ALA A 76 1.43 5.05 -12.17
C ALA A 76 1.80 4.87 -10.70
N ILE A 77 1.50 5.86 -9.84
CA ILE A 77 1.81 5.81 -8.41
C ILE A 77 1.00 4.69 -7.73
N ALA A 78 -0.32 4.66 -7.96
CA ALA A 78 -1.19 3.64 -7.36
C ALA A 78 -0.87 2.24 -7.90
N ASN A 79 -0.60 2.12 -9.20
CA ASN A 79 -0.26 0.85 -9.82
C ASN A 79 1.02 0.22 -9.26
N SER A 80 2.03 1.02 -8.92
CA SER A 80 3.33 0.53 -8.47
C SER A 80 3.48 0.38 -6.96
N ILE A 81 2.37 0.30 -6.21
CA ILE A 81 2.42 0.20 -4.74
C ILE A 81 3.33 -0.94 -4.27
N PHE A 82 4.17 -0.62 -3.28
CA PHE A 82 4.98 -1.62 -2.61
C PHE A 82 4.07 -2.58 -1.84
N ASN A 83 4.15 -3.88 -2.16
CA ASN A 83 3.20 -4.90 -1.72
C ASN A 83 3.82 -6.00 -0.84
N ASP A 84 5.11 -5.91 -0.52
CA ASP A 84 5.68 -6.80 0.50
C ASP A 84 5.02 -6.51 1.85
N THR A 85 4.89 -7.58 2.64
CA THR A 85 4.29 -7.49 3.98
C THR A 85 5.29 -7.91 5.04
N PHE A 86 5.25 -7.23 6.18
CA PHE A 86 6.16 -7.44 7.29
C PHE A 86 5.39 -8.09 8.44
N ALA A 87 5.94 -9.15 9.03
CA ALA A 87 5.49 -9.62 10.33
C ALA A 87 6.02 -8.70 11.43
N ASP A 88 5.42 -8.78 12.61
CA ASP A 88 5.93 -8.08 13.78
C ASP A 88 7.28 -8.69 14.19
N PRO A 89 8.32 -7.89 14.53
CA PRO A 89 9.60 -8.41 15.00
C PRO A 89 9.40 -9.32 16.21
N GLN A 90 10.09 -10.45 16.25
CA GLN A 90 10.03 -11.39 17.36
C GLN A 90 11.36 -11.39 18.10
N ARG A 91 11.34 -11.01 19.37
CA ARG A 91 12.51 -11.11 20.24
C ARG A 91 12.81 -12.58 20.50
N LEU A 92 14.00 -13.00 20.08
CA LEU A 92 14.52 -14.33 20.34
C LEU A 92 15.07 -14.34 21.77
N LEU A 93 14.46 -15.17 22.60
CA LEU A 93 14.96 -15.45 23.94
C LEU A 93 16.05 -16.53 23.87
N GLY A 94 16.83 -16.68 24.93
CA GLY A 94 17.89 -17.69 25.03
C GLY A 94 17.38 -19.12 24.83
N PRO A 95 18.28 -20.12 24.77
CA PRO A 95 17.93 -21.50 24.42
C PRO A 95 16.87 -22.16 25.33
N ASP A 96 16.67 -21.64 26.55
CA ASP A 96 15.73 -22.18 27.54
C ASP A 96 14.32 -21.58 27.47
N ALA A 97 14.04 -20.69 26.52
CA ALA A 97 12.74 -20.04 26.39
C ALA A 97 11.89 -20.69 25.29
N ASP A 98 10.68 -21.13 25.67
CA ASP A 98 9.81 -21.95 24.81
C ASP A 98 9.29 -21.24 23.56
N GLN A 99 9.21 -19.89 23.54
CA GLN A 99 8.70 -19.13 22.38
C GLN A 99 9.34 -17.74 22.24
N PRO A 100 9.58 -17.26 21.01
CA PRO A 100 9.90 -15.86 20.75
C PRO A 100 8.81 -14.92 21.25
N VAL A 101 9.20 -13.75 21.79
CA VAL A 101 8.26 -12.73 22.27
C VAL A 101 7.98 -11.74 21.14
N PRO A 102 6.74 -11.62 20.64
CA PRO A 102 6.43 -10.64 19.60
C PRO A 102 6.54 -9.21 20.14
N TYR A 103 7.18 -8.34 19.39
CA TYR A 103 7.17 -6.90 19.59
C TYR A 103 6.10 -6.31 18.68
N ALA A 104 4.91 -6.10 19.23
CA ALA A 104 3.73 -5.70 18.46
C ALA A 104 3.96 -4.34 17.80
N MET A 105 3.69 -4.23 16.51
CA MET A 105 3.78 -2.96 15.79
C MET A 105 2.47 -2.64 15.08
N SER A 106 1.99 -1.41 15.24
CA SER A 106 0.82 -0.90 14.57
C SER A 106 1.12 -0.54 13.11
N ARG A 107 0.19 -0.88 12.21
CA ARG A 107 0.15 -0.46 10.80
C ARG A 107 -0.75 0.77 10.58
N THR A 108 -1.26 1.34 11.66
CA THR A 108 -2.10 2.55 11.69
C THR A 108 -1.37 3.66 12.46
N GLY A 109 -1.78 4.92 12.25
CA GLY A 109 -1.05 6.09 12.75
C GLY A 109 0.30 6.30 12.06
N ILE A 110 0.51 5.74 10.86
CA ILE A 110 1.70 5.89 10.02
C ILE A 110 1.51 6.98 8.95
N ALA A 111 0.27 7.28 8.55
CA ALA A 111 -0.08 8.41 7.70
C ALA A 111 -0.38 9.65 8.55
N SER A 112 -0.04 10.84 8.02
CA SER A 112 -0.35 12.11 8.68
C SER A 112 -1.85 12.43 8.60
N ASP A 113 -2.39 13.19 9.56
CA ASP A 113 -3.80 13.57 9.55
C ASP A 113 -4.18 14.38 8.30
N LEU A 114 -3.26 15.26 7.84
CA LEU A 114 -3.45 16.00 6.59
C LEU A 114 -3.53 15.08 5.37
N ASP A 115 -2.71 14.02 5.32
CA ASP A 115 -2.79 13.04 4.23
C ASP A 115 -4.14 12.31 4.27
N LYS A 116 -4.61 11.90 5.46
CA LYS A 116 -5.89 11.19 5.64
C LYS A 116 -7.08 11.99 5.10
N GLU A 117 -7.08 13.32 5.25
CA GLU A 117 -8.16 14.18 4.74
C GLU A 117 -8.32 14.14 3.21
N LEU A 118 -7.27 13.75 2.48
CA LEU A 118 -7.28 13.67 1.01
C LEU A 118 -8.02 12.44 0.47
N TYR A 119 -8.27 11.44 1.30
CA TYR A 119 -8.81 10.15 0.88
C TYR A 119 -10.24 9.94 1.41
N ARG A 120 -11.15 9.52 0.53
CA ARG A 120 -12.53 9.17 0.87
C ARG A 120 -12.93 7.85 0.22
N PRO A 121 -13.90 7.12 0.80
CA PRO A 121 -14.51 5.99 0.13
C PRO A 121 -15.08 6.42 -1.21
N THR A 122 -14.92 5.57 -2.22
CA THR A 122 -15.38 5.88 -3.57
C THR A 122 -16.88 5.71 -3.75
N THR A 123 -17.45 6.52 -4.64
CA THR A 123 -18.84 6.45 -5.08
C THR A 123 -19.02 5.66 -6.39
N TYR A 124 -17.96 5.05 -6.94
CA TYR A 124 -18.10 4.24 -8.17
C TYR A 124 -19.06 3.07 -7.93
N PRO A 125 -20.02 2.84 -8.85
CA PRO A 125 -20.83 1.64 -8.78
C PRO A 125 -19.96 0.42 -9.05
N VAL A 126 -20.12 -0.61 -8.21
CA VAL A 126 -19.48 -1.92 -8.39
C VAL A 126 -20.52 -3.02 -8.34
N PRO A 127 -20.26 -4.15 -9.02
CA PRO A 127 -21.17 -5.28 -9.00
C PRO A 127 -21.42 -5.81 -7.58
N PRO A 128 -22.59 -6.39 -7.30
CA PRO A 128 -22.92 -6.90 -5.97
C PRO A 128 -22.07 -8.11 -5.59
N GLY A 129 -21.74 -8.97 -6.55
CA GLY A 129 -21.01 -10.22 -6.34
C GLY A 129 -19.82 -10.39 -7.28
N PRO A 130 -18.96 -11.38 -7.00
CA PRO A 130 -17.78 -11.63 -7.82
C PRO A 130 -18.17 -12.27 -9.16
N GLY A 131 -17.53 -11.83 -10.26
CA GLY A 131 -17.70 -12.42 -11.59
C GLY A 131 -18.80 -11.79 -12.45
N ASP A 132 -19.58 -10.86 -11.90
CA ASP A 132 -20.47 -9.99 -12.68
C ASP A 132 -19.64 -8.84 -13.26
N ASN A 133 -18.93 -9.14 -14.35
CA ASN A 133 -18.01 -8.18 -14.95
C ASN A 133 -18.75 -7.14 -15.80
N ASP A 134 -19.94 -7.44 -16.33
CA ASP A 134 -20.62 -6.58 -17.31
C ASP A 134 -21.14 -5.28 -16.71
N SER A 135 -21.50 -5.28 -15.42
CA SER A 135 -21.95 -4.08 -14.70
C SER A 135 -20.81 -3.22 -14.12
N ALA A 136 -19.56 -3.71 -14.16
CA ALA A 136 -18.41 -3.00 -13.60
C ALA A 136 -17.96 -1.84 -14.51
N VAL A 137 -18.06 -0.60 -14.00
CA VAL A 137 -17.55 0.60 -14.70
C VAL A 137 -16.07 0.89 -14.42
N ILE A 138 -15.52 0.23 -13.41
CA ILE A 138 -14.12 0.35 -12.98
C ILE A 138 -13.44 -1.01 -12.89
N VAL A 139 -12.11 -0.99 -12.96
CA VAL A 139 -11.24 -2.15 -12.77
C VAL A 139 -10.04 -1.79 -11.90
N PRO A 140 -9.45 -2.76 -11.17
CA PRO A 140 -8.24 -2.52 -10.39
C PRO A 140 -7.05 -2.22 -11.32
N PRO A 141 -5.99 -1.57 -10.81
CA PRO A 141 -4.73 -1.40 -11.53
C PRO A 141 -4.15 -2.74 -11.99
N PRO A 142 -3.45 -2.78 -13.14
CA PRO A 142 -2.86 -4.00 -13.67
C PRO A 142 -2.00 -4.79 -12.67
N ASN A 143 -1.13 -4.11 -11.92
CA ASN A 143 -0.25 -4.76 -10.94
C ASN A 143 -0.99 -5.18 -9.65
N TRP A 144 -2.29 -4.93 -9.56
CA TRP A 144 -3.13 -5.39 -8.46
C TRP A 144 -3.91 -6.66 -8.84
N ALA A 145 -3.58 -7.28 -9.97
CA ALA A 145 -4.26 -8.49 -10.46
C ALA A 145 -4.25 -9.64 -9.44
N GLU A 146 -3.15 -9.83 -8.69
CA GLU A 146 -3.11 -10.84 -7.62
C GLU A 146 -4.03 -10.50 -6.44
N ARG A 147 -4.15 -9.21 -6.11
CA ARG A 147 -5.03 -8.72 -5.02
C ARG A 147 -6.51 -8.80 -5.41
N PHE A 148 -6.82 -8.56 -6.68
CA PHE A 148 -8.17 -8.50 -7.22
C PHE A 148 -8.30 -9.35 -8.51
N PRO A 149 -8.18 -10.68 -8.41
CA PRO A 149 -8.13 -11.56 -9.58
C PRO A 149 -9.43 -11.50 -10.41
N ARG A 150 -10.56 -11.31 -9.74
CA ARG A 150 -11.89 -11.20 -10.34
C ARG A 150 -12.43 -9.76 -10.36
N GLY A 151 -11.54 -8.77 -10.27
CA GLY A 151 -11.92 -7.36 -10.23
C GLY A 151 -12.58 -6.93 -8.92
N TYR A 152 -13.27 -5.79 -8.96
CA TYR A 152 -13.98 -5.22 -7.82
C TYR A 152 -15.45 -5.66 -7.77
N HIS A 153 -15.94 -5.83 -6.56
CA HIS A 153 -17.34 -6.01 -6.20
C HIS A 153 -17.59 -5.39 -4.81
N SER A 154 -18.85 -5.31 -4.39
CA SER A 154 -19.25 -4.64 -3.14
C SER A 154 -18.47 -5.11 -1.90
N GLY A 155 -18.20 -6.42 -1.79
CA GLY A 155 -17.49 -7.04 -0.66
C GLY A 155 -15.95 -6.98 -0.70
N ASN A 156 -15.32 -6.50 -1.77
CA ASN A 156 -13.85 -6.39 -1.83
C ASN A 156 -13.35 -5.01 -2.32
N MET A 157 -14.26 -4.04 -2.43
CA MET A 157 -13.93 -2.74 -3.01
C MET A 157 -12.81 -2.05 -2.23
N PHE A 158 -11.78 -1.58 -2.93
CA PHE A 158 -10.67 -0.89 -2.29
C PHE A 158 -11.12 0.45 -1.69
N ASN A 159 -10.85 0.66 -0.40
CA ASN A 159 -11.11 1.92 0.30
C ASN A 159 -9.77 2.61 0.67
N PRO A 160 -9.36 3.68 -0.03
CA PRO A 160 -8.12 4.37 0.27
C PRO A 160 -8.14 5.10 1.62
N ALA A 161 -9.31 5.37 2.20
CA ALA A 161 -9.44 6.06 3.49
C ALA A 161 -9.05 5.17 4.68
N GLU A 162 -9.01 3.84 4.50
CA GLU A 162 -8.67 2.86 5.54
C GLU A 162 -7.26 2.28 5.37
N ASP A 163 -6.58 2.55 4.25
CA ASP A 163 -5.29 1.98 3.90
C ASP A 163 -4.17 3.03 4.06
N GLU A 164 -3.67 3.19 5.29
CA GLU A 164 -2.61 4.17 5.57
C GLU A 164 -1.29 3.86 4.83
N ALA A 165 -1.01 2.59 4.52
CA ALA A 165 0.17 2.21 3.73
C ALA A 165 0.05 2.74 2.29
N PHE A 166 -1.15 2.67 1.71
CA PHE A 166 -1.46 3.34 0.43
C PHE A 166 -1.24 4.85 0.53
N MET A 167 -1.72 5.52 1.58
CA MET A 167 -1.50 6.97 1.77
C MET A 167 -0.01 7.33 1.84
N VAL A 168 0.78 6.57 2.61
CA VAL A 168 2.24 6.74 2.71
C VAL A 168 2.92 6.53 1.35
N TRP A 169 2.45 5.57 0.56
CA TRP A 169 2.98 5.31 -0.78
C TRP A 169 2.71 6.48 -1.73
N MET A 170 1.47 6.97 -1.76
CA MET A 170 1.00 8.05 -2.64
C MET A 170 1.76 9.37 -2.43
N ARG A 171 2.32 9.60 -1.23
CA ARG A 171 3.21 10.73 -0.96
C ARG A 171 4.60 10.50 -1.54
N THR A 172 4.80 10.84 -2.82
CA THR A 172 6.04 10.55 -3.57
C THR A 172 7.30 11.12 -2.93
N ALA A 173 8.39 10.34 -2.95
CA ALA A 173 9.70 10.79 -2.49
C ALA A 173 10.43 11.68 -3.51
N ALA A 174 11.31 12.56 -3.01
CA ALA A 174 12.10 13.48 -3.83
C ALA A 174 13.36 12.85 -4.45
N SER A 175 13.82 11.72 -3.91
CA SER A 175 15.05 11.01 -4.28
C SER A 175 14.72 9.61 -4.81
N PRO A 176 15.53 9.03 -5.72
CA PRO A 176 15.41 7.63 -6.13
C PRO A 176 15.74 6.61 -5.02
N SER A 177 16.41 7.08 -3.96
CA SER A 177 16.63 6.34 -2.72
C SER A 177 15.81 6.98 -1.61
N PHE A 178 14.87 6.23 -1.03
CA PHE A 178 13.94 6.77 -0.04
C PHE A 178 13.41 5.71 0.92
N ALA A 179 13.00 6.16 2.10
CA ALA A 179 12.37 5.34 3.12
C ALA A 179 10.88 5.67 3.25
N LYS A 180 10.06 4.68 3.58
CA LYS A 180 8.62 4.81 3.82
C LYS A 180 8.27 4.07 5.12
N LEU A 181 7.47 4.73 5.96
CA LEU A 181 7.03 4.17 7.24
C LEU A 181 6.01 3.06 6.97
N ALA A 182 6.24 1.87 7.51
CA ALA A 182 5.33 0.72 7.36
C ALA A 182 4.67 0.33 8.68
N MET A 183 5.39 0.44 9.80
CA MET A 183 4.85 0.10 11.12
C MET A 183 5.44 1.02 12.19
N ARG A 184 4.74 1.16 13.32
CA ARG A 184 5.22 1.90 14.49
C ARG A 184 4.77 1.25 15.79
N ASN A 185 5.55 1.41 16.85
CA ASN A 185 5.11 1.19 18.22
C ASN A 185 5.39 2.48 19.00
N SER A 186 4.37 3.05 19.63
CA SER A 186 4.47 4.37 20.30
C SER A 186 4.58 4.25 21.81
N ASP A 187 4.45 3.04 22.36
CA ASP A 187 4.11 2.83 23.76
C ASP A 187 5.15 1.95 24.48
N GLU A 188 5.75 1.00 23.76
CA GLU A 188 6.67 0.01 24.34
C GLU A 188 8.13 0.27 23.96
N VAL A 189 9.03 0.00 24.90
CA VAL A 189 10.48 0.01 24.66
C VAL A 189 10.85 -1.27 23.91
N MET A 190 11.58 -1.15 22.80
CA MET A 190 12.18 -2.30 22.14
C MET A 190 13.50 -2.64 22.85
N VAL A 191 13.44 -3.56 23.79
CA VAL A 191 14.58 -3.93 24.64
C VAL A 191 15.69 -4.59 23.82
N ARG A 192 16.95 -4.35 24.18
CA ARG A 192 18.13 -4.98 23.59
C ARG A 192 18.00 -6.50 23.48
N GLY A 193 18.55 -7.07 22.43
CA GLY A 193 18.53 -8.51 22.21
C GLY A 193 18.49 -8.91 20.74
N MET A 194 18.43 -10.21 20.51
CA MET A 194 18.25 -10.78 19.17
C MET A 194 16.77 -10.69 18.77
N TYR A 195 16.52 -10.27 17.54
CA TYR A 195 15.19 -10.22 16.95
C TYR A 195 15.18 -10.96 15.62
N ARG A 196 14.02 -11.53 15.29
CA ARG A 196 13.70 -12.13 14.01
C ARG A 196 12.57 -11.36 13.35
N LEU A 197 12.80 -10.92 12.12
CA LEU A 197 11.80 -10.29 11.27
C LEU A 197 11.50 -11.21 10.08
N GLN A 198 10.22 -11.45 9.82
CA GLN A 198 9.77 -12.15 8.61
C GLN A 198 9.20 -11.16 7.61
N VAL A 199 9.69 -11.25 6.38
CA VAL A 199 9.25 -10.43 5.25
C VAL A 199 8.66 -11.34 4.17
N PHE A 200 7.41 -11.08 3.77
CA PHE A 200 6.73 -11.83 2.73
C PHE A 200 6.79 -11.05 1.43
N SER A 201 7.81 -11.34 0.63
CA SER A 201 7.96 -10.73 -0.68
C SER A 201 6.90 -11.19 -1.66
N ARG A 202 6.26 -10.24 -2.32
CA ARG A 202 5.26 -10.47 -3.37
C ARG A 202 5.91 -10.22 -4.72
N LYS A 203 5.46 -10.93 -5.76
CA LYS A 203 5.88 -10.66 -7.13
C LYS A 203 5.04 -9.51 -7.70
N PHE A 204 5.63 -8.77 -8.63
CA PHE A 204 4.93 -7.76 -9.44
C PHE A 204 4.30 -8.42 -10.67
#